data_AF-Q1IF90-F1
#
_entry.id   AF-Q1IF90-F1
#
_cell.length_a   1.000
_cell.length_b   1.000
_cell.length_c   1.000
_cell.angle_alpha   90.00
_cell.angle_beta   90.00
_cell.angle_gamma   90.00
#
_symmetry.space_group_name_H-M   'P 1'
#
loop_
_entity.id
_entity.type
_entity.pdbx_description
1 polymer ?
#
loop_
_entity_poly.entity_id
_entity_poly.type
_entity_poly.pdbx_seq_one_letter_code
_entity_poly.pdbx_strand_id
1 'polypeptide(L)'
;MTDTPLPLCSRLPLAIDLPALLPALAQVPTEAWQTHFNHSYHEGDWSGVALVTAEDSPLPLAPGLGAPKNLAWWQGETAWKTVLTPFQASLRAARLLRLGECARIHEHRDPDLGRPGGCLRLHVPLLSPPGVEFLVDGLQVPMRPGECWFIDLSRPHRVNNPGPGERIHLVLDCAADPWLLALIKQGLARTPTLQPGRAGQAFERFRRQVAESPALAARLQALEDPRAFVAETVRLGAEHGLAFSDAEVLGAMRRGKQAWSDQWRA
;
A
#
# COMPACT_ATOMS: atom_id res chain seq x y z
N MET A 1 -6.53 12.59 -25.99
CA MET A 1 -6.62 11.15 -25.65
C MET A 1 -7.51 11.07 -24.44
N THR A 2 -8.57 10.27 -24.49
CA THR A 2 -9.60 10.21 -23.44
C THR A 2 -8.99 9.74 -22.12
N ASP A 3 -9.08 10.62 -21.13
CA ASP A 3 -8.51 10.50 -19.78
C ASP A 3 -9.27 9.42 -19.01
N THR A 4 -8.93 8.15 -19.26
CA THR A 4 -9.50 7.04 -18.50
C THR A 4 -8.80 7.02 -17.16
N PRO A 5 -9.52 7.20 -16.03
CA PRO A 5 -8.88 7.20 -14.73
C PRO A 5 -8.20 5.85 -14.47
N LEU A 6 -7.00 5.88 -13.90
CA LEU A 6 -6.28 4.67 -13.52
C LEU A 6 -7.05 3.90 -12.42
N PRO A 7 -6.95 2.56 -12.40
CA PRO A 7 -7.56 1.77 -11.34
C PRO A 7 -6.87 2.04 -9.99
N LEU A 8 -7.55 1.75 -8.86
CA LEU A 8 -6.95 1.88 -7.53
C LEU A 8 -5.66 1.03 -7.39
N CYS A 9 -5.67 -0.16 -7.99
CA CYS A 9 -4.49 -0.99 -8.17
C CYS A 9 -4.68 -1.91 -9.37
N SER A 10 -3.58 -2.43 -9.92
CA SER A 10 -3.59 -3.42 -10.99
C SER A 10 -2.41 -4.38 -10.83
N ARG A 11 -2.66 -5.70 -10.80
CA ARG A 11 -1.57 -6.68 -10.87
C ARG A 11 -1.17 -6.84 -12.33
N LEU A 12 0.06 -6.49 -12.66
CA LEU A 12 0.57 -6.48 -14.02
C LEU A 12 0.88 -7.91 -14.51
N PRO A 13 0.71 -8.21 -15.80
CA PRO A 13 1.02 -9.50 -16.40
C PRO A 13 2.53 -9.67 -16.67
N LEU A 14 3.36 -9.35 -15.68
CA LEU A 14 4.82 -9.46 -15.76
C LEU A 14 5.29 -10.65 -14.92
N ALA A 15 6.15 -11.47 -15.50
CA ALA A 15 6.81 -12.56 -14.79
C ALA A 15 8.00 -12.00 -14.00
N ILE A 16 8.01 -12.22 -12.69
CA ILE A 16 9.14 -11.89 -11.82
C ILE A 16 9.81 -13.19 -11.40
N ASP A 17 11.09 -13.32 -11.72
CA ASP A 17 11.91 -14.45 -11.26
C ASP A 17 12.35 -14.21 -9.80
N LEU A 18 11.41 -14.43 -8.88
CA LEU A 18 11.67 -14.28 -7.45
C LEU A 18 12.84 -15.17 -6.98
N PRO A 19 12.96 -16.46 -7.36
CA PRO A 19 14.11 -17.28 -7.01
C PRO A 19 15.47 -16.68 -7.40
N ALA A 20 15.58 -16.00 -8.54
CA ALA A 20 16.80 -15.29 -8.92
C ALA A 20 17.06 -14.02 -8.08
N LEU A 21 16.01 -13.35 -7.60
CA LEU A 21 16.12 -12.10 -6.83
C LEU A 21 16.47 -12.31 -5.35
N LEU A 22 16.06 -13.43 -4.75
CA LEU A 22 16.30 -13.67 -3.31
C LEU A 22 17.80 -13.76 -2.95
N PRO A 23 18.67 -14.46 -3.71
CA PRO A 23 20.11 -14.44 -3.46
C PRO A 23 20.74 -13.05 -3.62
N ALA A 24 20.30 -12.28 -4.62
CA ALA A 24 20.76 -10.91 -4.83
C ALA A 24 20.34 -9.99 -3.68
N LEU A 25 19.13 -10.18 -3.16
CA LEU A 25 18.64 -9.48 -1.96
C LEU A 25 19.49 -9.80 -0.73
N ALA A 26 19.83 -11.07 -0.51
CA ALA A 26 20.66 -11.50 0.62
C ALA A 26 22.10 -10.97 0.58
N GLN A 27 22.60 -10.60 -0.61
CA GLN A 27 23.93 -10.04 -0.80
C GLN A 27 23.98 -8.51 -0.66
N VAL A 28 22.83 -7.84 -0.46
CA VAL A 28 22.80 -6.38 -0.26
C VAL A 28 23.55 -6.03 1.02
N PRO A 29 24.62 -5.22 0.97
CA PRO A 29 25.42 -4.90 2.15
C PRO A 29 24.60 -4.18 3.21
N THR A 30 24.85 -4.46 4.49
CA THR A 30 24.11 -3.85 5.59
C THR A 30 24.23 -2.31 5.58
N GLU A 31 25.40 -1.79 5.24
CA GLU A 31 25.69 -0.36 5.11
C GLU A 31 24.96 0.33 3.95
N ALA A 32 24.43 -0.43 2.98
CA ALA A 32 23.63 0.13 1.90
C ALA A 32 22.22 0.51 2.39
N TRP A 33 21.73 -0.14 3.46
CA TRP A 33 20.43 0.14 4.07
C TRP A 33 20.48 1.46 4.84
N GLN A 34 19.65 2.39 4.39
CA GLN A 34 19.50 3.71 5.01
C GLN A 34 18.13 3.80 5.65
N THR A 35 18.07 4.35 6.86
CA THR A 35 16.80 4.71 7.49
C THR A 35 16.02 5.63 6.56
N HIS A 36 14.73 5.37 6.42
CA HIS A 36 13.88 6.19 5.57
C HIS A 36 13.81 7.62 6.13
N PHE A 37 14.06 8.61 5.27
CA PHE A 37 14.18 10.03 5.66
C PHE A 37 12.88 10.63 6.24
N ASN A 38 11.74 9.97 6.01
CA ASN A 38 10.44 10.40 6.53
C ASN A 38 10.18 9.81 7.91
N HIS A 39 10.50 10.57 8.96
CA HIS A 39 10.28 10.19 10.37
C HIS A 39 8.86 10.49 10.87
N SER A 40 8.04 11.17 10.07
CA SER A 40 6.79 11.79 10.54
C SER A 40 5.63 10.81 10.66
N TYR A 41 5.68 9.69 9.92
CA TYR A 41 4.52 8.81 9.73
C TYR A 41 4.87 7.32 9.78
N HIS A 42 5.87 6.90 10.57
CA HIS A 42 6.15 5.47 10.79
C HIS A 42 6.55 5.16 12.24
N GLU A 43 6.36 3.89 12.63
CA GLU A 43 6.87 3.32 13.87
C GLU A 43 7.63 2.03 13.56
N GLY A 44 8.73 1.78 14.28
CA GLY A 44 9.62 0.65 14.02
C GLY A 44 10.61 0.92 12.88
N ASP A 45 11.27 -0.11 12.37
CA ASP A 45 12.24 0.03 11.27
C ASP A 45 11.51 0.26 9.94
N TRP A 46 11.72 1.45 9.36
CA TRP A 46 11.49 1.70 7.94
C TRP A 46 12.80 2.16 7.31
N SER A 47 13.31 1.37 6.38
CA SER A 47 14.60 1.58 5.73
C SER A 47 14.55 1.19 4.27
N GLY A 48 15.56 1.60 3.50
CA GLY A 48 15.63 1.27 2.09
C GLY A 48 17.02 1.33 1.50
N VAL A 49 17.13 0.80 0.29
CA VAL A 49 18.34 0.78 -0.51
C VAL A 49 17.99 1.28 -1.90
N ALA A 50 18.67 2.31 -2.37
CA ALA A 50 18.52 2.77 -3.73
C ALA A 50 19.28 1.85 -4.69
N LEU A 51 18.62 1.46 -5.79
CA LEU A 51 19.23 0.79 -6.92
C LEU A 51 19.45 1.80 -8.05
N VAL A 52 18.41 2.56 -8.38
CA VAL A 52 18.45 3.63 -9.39
C VAL A 52 18.01 4.92 -8.74
N THR A 53 18.83 5.96 -8.85
CA THR A 53 18.55 7.31 -8.34
C THR A 53 18.46 8.31 -9.50
N ALA A 54 17.74 9.41 -9.32
CA ALA A 54 17.87 10.55 -10.22
C ALA A 54 19.21 11.28 -9.97
N GLU A 55 19.86 11.79 -11.01
CA GLU A 55 21.14 12.52 -10.91
C GLU A 55 21.10 13.73 -9.98
N ASP A 56 19.95 14.38 -9.87
CA ASP A 56 19.70 15.56 -9.04
C ASP A 56 19.15 15.22 -7.64
N SER A 57 19.06 13.94 -7.30
CA SER A 57 18.46 13.54 -6.02
C SER A 57 19.35 13.96 -4.84
N PRO A 58 18.81 14.66 -3.82
CA PRO A 58 19.60 15.15 -2.70
C PRO A 58 20.04 14.04 -1.73
N LEU A 59 19.34 12.89 -1.74
CA LEU A 59 19.65 11.70 -0.94
C LEU A 59 19.27 10.45 -1.74
N PRO A 60 19.93 9.29 -1.56
CA PRO A 60 19.67 8.10 -2.37
C PRO A 60 18.19 7.66 -2.41
N LEU A 61 17.44 7.81 -1.32
CA LEU A 61 16.01 7.45 -1.26
C LEU A 61 15.05 8.61 -1.60
N ALA A 62 15.56 9.82 -1.76
CA ALA A 62 14.77 11.01 -2.06
C ALA A 62 14.36 11.04 -3.55
N PRO A 63 13.22 11.68 -3.87
CA PRO A 63 12.82 11.91 -5.24
C PRO A 63 13.79 12.88 -5.95
N GLY A 64 13.86 12.78 -7.28
CA GLY A 64 14.54 13.73 -8.16
C GLY A 64 13.96 13.64 -9.58
N LEU A 65 14.29 14.61 -10.43
CA LEU A 65 13.77 14.73 -11.81
C LEU A 65 14.85 14.51 -12.88
N GLY A 66 16.11 14.42 -12.46
CA GLY A 66 17.27 14.17 -13.32
C GLY A 66 17.26 12.79 -13.97
N ALA A 67 18.25 12.54 -14.82
CA ALA A 67 18.35 11.25 -15.51
C ALA A 67 18.51 10.09 -14.50
N PRO A 68 17.88 8.93 -14.75
CA PRO A 68 18.05 7.75 -13.90
C PRO A 68 19.47 7.21 -14.01
N LYS A 69 20.10 6.96 -12.86
CA LYS A 69 21.48 6.48 -12.74
C LYS A 69 21.55 5.24 -11.86
N ASN A 70 22.13 4.16 -12.38
CA ASN A 70 22.39 2.94 -11.62
C ASN A 70 23.52 3.16 -10.62
N LEU A 71 23.30 2.82 -9.36
CA LEU A 71 24.35 2.89 -8.33
C LEU A 71 25.42 1.82 -8.55
N ALA A 72 26.68 2.19 -8.31
CA ALA A 72 27.85 1.36 -8.61
C ALA A 72 27.85 0.00 -7.89
N TRP A 73 27.35 -0.03 -6.64
CA TRP A 73 27.46 -1.20 -5.75
C TRP A 73 26.79 -2.48 -6.29
N TRP A 74 25.79 -2.35 -7.17
CA TRP A 74 25.09 -3.51 -7.74
C TRP A 74 25.28 -3.65 -9.26
N GLN A 75 26.12 -2.85 -9.92
CA GLN A 75 26.26 -2.89 -11.38
C GLN A 75 26.74 -4.24 -11.92
N GLY A 76 27.31 -5.12 -11.10
CA GLY A 76 27.67 -6.50 -11.46
C GLY A 76 26.53 -7.51 -11.35
N GLU A 77 25.46 -7.19 -10.62
CA GLU A 77 24.41 -8.15 -10.25
C GLU A 77 23.38 -8.34 -11.37
N THR A 78 23.33 -9.56 -11.90
CA THR A 78 22.48 -9.92 -13.04
C THR A 78 21.01 -9.92 -12.68
N ALA A 79 20.63 -10.33 -11.46
CA ALA A 79 19.23 -10.41 -11.08
C ALA A 79 18.54 -9.03 -11.10
N TRP A 80 19.21 -8.00 -10.57
CA TRP A 80 18.70 -6.63 -10.59
C TRP A 80 18.60 -6.07 -12.01
N LYS A 81 19.60 -6.34 -12.87
CA LYS A 81 19.51 -5.96 -14.29
C LYS A 81 18.33 -6.61 -14.98
N THR A 82 18.15 -7.91 -14.81
CA THR A 82 17.09 -8.68 -15.47
C THR A 82 15.71 -8.16 -15.05
N VAL A 83 15.45 -7.96 -13.75
CA VAL A 83 14.14 -7.48 -13.28
C VAL A 83 13.83 -6.04 -13.70
N LEU A 84 14.84 -5.18 -13.85
CA LEU A 84 14.66 -3.79 -14.26
C LEU A 84 14.54 -3.61 -15.78
N THR A 85 15.05 -4.57 -16.57
CA THR A 85 15.09 -4.49 -18.04
C THR A 85 13.76 -4.11 -18.67
N PRO A 86 12.61 -4.71 -18.30
CA PRO A 86 11.32 -4.35 -18.91
C PRO A 86 10.93 -2.88 -18.73
N PHE A 87 11.41 -2.24 -17.66
CA PHE A 87 11.02 -0.88 -17.28
C PHE A 87 12.03 0.17 -17.73
N GLN A 88 13.15 -0.22 -18.35
CA GLN A 88 14.31 0.66 -18.55
C GLN A 88 13.96 1.98 -19.28
N ALA A 89 13.04 1.95 -20.24
CA ALA A 89 12.61 3.15 -20.97
C ALA A 89 11.79 4.13 -20.10
N SER A 90 11.08 3.61 -19.10
CA SER A 90 10.17 4.38 -18.23
C SER A 90 10.81 4.70 -16.88
N LEU A 91 11.80 3.94 -16.44
CA LEU A 91 12.30 3.95 -15.07
C LEU A 91 12.91 5.30 -14.69
N ARG A 92 12.44 5.85 -13.56
CA ARG A 92 12.99 7.07 -12.95
C ARG A 92 13.77 6.76 -11.69
N ALA A 93 13.26 5.84 -10.88
CA ALA A 93 13.94 5.36 -9.69
C ALA A 93 13.58 3.91 -9.39
N ALA A 94 14.49 3.19 -8.75
CA ALA A 94 14.26 1.83 -8.26
C ALA A 94 14.90 1.71 -6.87
N ARG A 95 14.17 1.12 -5.93
CA ARG A 95 14.63 0.98 -4.54
C ARG A 95 14.03 -0.24 -3.87
N LEU A 96 14.79 -0.84 -2.96
CA LEU A 96 14.28 -1.80 -2.00
C LEU A 96 13.75 -1.01 -0.80
N LEU A 97 12.51 -1.27 -0.39
CA LEU A 97 11.94 -0.70 0.85
C LEU A 97 11.62 -1.82 1.81
N ARG A 98 12.27 -1.78 2.98
CA ARG A 98 12.08 -2.68 4.12
C ARG A 98 11.18 -2.02 5.16
N LEU A 99 10.18 -2.77 5.59
CA LEU A 99 9.46 -2.52 6.83
C LEU A 99 9.78 -3.67 7.77
N GLY A 100 10.43 -3.38 8.88
CA GLY A 100 10.89 -4.37 9.85
C GLY A 100 9.74 -5.07 10.58
N GLU A 101 10.10 -6.01 11.45
CA GLU A 101 9.13 -6.68 12.32
C GLU A 101 8.42 -5.65 13.23
N CYS A 102 7.13 -5.92 13.51
CA CYS A 102 6.28 -5.06 14.34
C CYS A 102 6.21 -3.58 13.90
N ALA A 103 6.64 -3.25 12.67
CA ALA A 103 6.70 -1.88 12.18
C ALA A 103 5.44 -1.52 11.37
N ARG A 104 5.13 -0.22 11.36
CA ARG A 104 3.98 0.33 10.62
C ARG A 104 4.30 1.66 9.97
N ILE A 105 3.67 1.90 8.83
CA ILE A 105 3.62 3.18 8.14
C ILE A 105 2.19 3.69 8.30
N HIS A 106 2.04 4.82 8.99
CA HIS A 106 0.76 5.46 9.22
C HIS A 106 0.09 5.91 7.92
N GLU A 107 -1.21 6.16 8.01
CA GLU A 107 -1.98 6.58 6.84
C GLU A 107 -1.51 7.93 6.33
N HIS A 108 -1.13 7.97 5.06
CA HIS A 108 -0.66 9.17 4.36
C HIS A 108 -1.06 9.12 2.89
N ARG A 109 -0.73 10.17 2.15
CA ARG A 109 -0.89 10.27 0.71
C ARG A 109 0.45 10.66 0.10
N ASP A 110 0.68 10.24 -1.14
CA ASP A 110 1.78 10.69 -1.98
C ASP A 110 1.20 11.53 -3.14
N PRO A 111 0.91 12.83 -2.94
CA PRO A 111 0.18 13.62 -3.94
C PRO A 111 0.93 13.74 -5.26
N ASP A 112 2.26 13.71 -5.24
CA ASP A 112 3.10 13.86 -6.42
C ASP A 112 2.94 12.70 -7.42
N LEU A 113 2.51 11.51 -6.94
CA LEU A 113 2.21 10.37 -7.80
C LEU A 113 0.85 10.51 -8.51
N GLY A 114 -0.04 11.37 -8.01
CA GLY A 114 -1.36 11.62 -8.61
C GLY A 114 -1.41 12.82 -9.55
N ARG A 115 -0.31 13.56 -9.73
CA ARG A 115 -0.26 14.75 -10.59
C ARG A 115 -0.19 14.37 -12.07
N PRO A 116 -0.70 15.20 -13.00
CA PRO A 116 -0.48 15.01 -14.43
C PRO A 116 1.02 14.90 -14.75
N GLY A 117 1.42 13.83 -15.42
CA GLY A 117 2.83 13.55 -15.71
C GLY A 117 3.66 13.03 -14.52
N GLY A 118 3.02 12.79 -13.37
CA GLY A 118 3.63 12.14 -12.21
C GLY A 118 4.07 10.70 -12.50
N CYS A 119 4.97 10.18 -11.67
CA CYS A 119 5.41 8.79 -11.80
C CYS A 119 4.30 7.82 -11.39
N LEU A 120 4.23 6.69 -12.08
CA LEU A 120 3.46 5.52 -11.69
C LEU A 120 4.35 4.64 -10.83
N ARG A 121 3.97 4.45 -9.56
CA ARG A 121 4.71 3.60 -8.63
C ARG A 121 4.26 2.16 -8.74
N LEU A 122 5.22 1.27 -8.94
CA LEU A 122 5.05 -0.16 -8.95
C LEU A 122 5.68 -0.80 -7.72
N HIS A 123 5.05 -1.87 -7.23
CA HIS A 123 5.51 -2.70 -6.14
C HIS A 123 5.71 -4.13 -6.61
N VAL A 124 6.89 -4.67 -6.33
CA VAL A 124 7.23 -6.08 -6.48
C VAL A 124 7.60 -6.62 -5.10
N PRO A 125 6.71 -7.33 -4.40
CA PRO A 125 7.04 -7.94 -3.12
C PRO A 125 8.11 -9.00 -3.32
N LEU A 126 9.19 -8.92 -2.54
CA LEU A 126 10.25 -9.93 -2.50
C LEU A 126 10.09 -10.78 -1.24
N LEU A 127 9.95 -10.12 -0.09
CA LEU A 127 9.60 -10.73 1.19
C LEU A 127 8.33 -10.07 1.70
N SER A 128 7.34 -10.87 2.08
CA SER A 128 6.07 -10.38 2.63
C SER A 128 5.53 -11.42 3.62
N PRO A 129 5.90 -11.32 4.91
CA PRO A 129 5.45 -12.25 5.93
C PRO A 129 3.92 -12.32 6.05
N PRO A 130 3.36 -13.44 6.54
CA PRO A 130 1.94 -13.53 6.81
C PRO A 130 1.46 -12.41 7.73
N GLY A 131 0.31 -11.84 7.42
CA GLY A 131 -0.31 -10.81 8.25
C GLY A 131 0.05 -9.36 7.88
N VAL A 132 0.95 -9.13 6.92
CA VAL A 132 1.16 -7.78 6.35
C VAL A 132 -0.14 -7.25 5.77
N GLU A 133 -0.53 -6.03 6.16
CA GLU A 133 -1.62 -5.29 5.54
C GLU A 133 -1.05 -4.10 4.76
N PHE A 134 -1.45 -3.97 3.50
CA PHE A 134 -1.20 -2.79 2.68
C PHE A 134 -2.56 -2.29 2.24
N LEU A 135 -3.01 -1.20 2.85
CA LEU A 135 -4.35 -0.68 2.64
C LEU A 135 -4.28 0.60 1.80
N VAL A 136 -5.17 0.71 0.82
CA VAL A 136 -5.35 1.90 -0.03
C VAL A 136 -6.84 2.22 -0.06
N ASP A 137 -7.22 3.44 0.29
CA ASP A 137 -8.62 3.81 0.53
C ASP A 137 -9.33 2.82 1.51
N GLY A 138 -8.58 2.29 2.48
CA GLY A 138 -9.05 1.30 3.46
C GLY A 138 -9.24 -0.12 2.91
N LEU A 139 -8.92 -0.36 1.64
CA LEU A 139 -9.02 -1.65 0.97
C LEU A 139 -7.65 -2.34 0.91
N GLN A 140 -7.61 -3.63 1.24
CA GLN A 140 -6.41 -4.45 1.21
C GLN A 140 -5.99 -4.77 -0.22
N VAL A 141 -4.75 -4.39 -0.56
CA VAL A 141 -4.06 -4.84 -1.77
C VAL A 141 -3.32 -6.14 -1.43
N PRO A 142 -3.78 -7.31 -1.92
CA PRO A 142 -3.27 -8.61 -1.47
C PRO A 142 -2.05 -9.07 -2.29
N MET A 143 -1.00 -8.26 -2.29
CA MET A 143 0.22 -8.55 -3.05
C MET A 143 0.94 -9.80 -2.50
N ARG A 144 1.39 -10.68 -3.40
CA ARG A 144 2.19 -11.86 -3.04
C ARG A 144 3.64 -11.71 -3.55
N PRO A 145 4.62 -12.35 -2.88
CA PRO A 145 5.99 -12.41 -3.38
C PRO A 145 6.05 -12.86 -4.85
N GLY A 146 6.84 -12.14 -5.66
CA GLY A 146 7.00 -12.43 -7.10
C GLY A 146 5.89 -11.90 -8.01
N GLU A 147 4.97 -11.08 -7.49
CA GLU A 147 4.00 -10.34 -8.31
C GLU A 147 4.46 -8.90 -8.58
N CYS A 148 3.96 -8.28 -9.65
CA CYS A 148 4.17 -6.85 -9.92
C CYS A 148 2.84 -6.10 -9.87
N TRP A 149 2.78 -5.01 -9.13
CA TRP A 149 1.54 -4.27 -8.86
C TRP A 149 1.71 -2.78 -9.09
N PHE A 150 0.82 -2.19 -9.87
CA PHE A 150 0.55 -0.75 -9.78
C PHE A 150 -0.41 -0.49 -8.62
N ILE A 151 -0.19 0.60 -7.89
CA ILE A 151 -1.04 1.06 -6.79
C ILE A 151 -1.15 2.59 -6.86
N ASP A 152 -2.38 3.12 -6.81
CA ASP A 152 -2.62 4.57 -6.73
C ASP A 152 -2.38 5.08 -5.30
N LEU A 153 -1.14 5.48 -5.03
CA LEU A 153 -0.71 5.98 -3.72
C LEU A 153 -0.97 7.49 -3.53
N SER A 154 -1.60 8.16 -4.50
CA SER A 154 -2.18 9.49 -4.27
C SER A 154 -3.40 9.43 -3.33
N ARG A 155 -3.98 8.24 -3.19
CA ARG A 155 -5.02 7.91 -2.23
C ARG A 155 -4.42 7.65 -0.83
N PRO A 156 -5.21 7.83 0.25
CA PRO A 156 -4.80 7.47 1.59
C PRO A 156 -4.38 6.00 1.62
N HIS A 157 -3.19 5.74 2.13
CA HIS A 157 -2.67 4.40 2.23
C HIS A 157 -1.80 4.23 3.47
N ARG A 158 -1.75 2.99 3.98
CA ARG A 158 -0.96 2.61 5.15
C ARG A 158 -0.44 1.20 5.03
N VAL A 159 0.61 0.89 5.78
CA VAL A 159 1.21 -0.46 5.82
C VAL A 159 1.38 -0.89 7.27
N ASN A 160 1.01 -2.12 7.59
CA ASN A 160 1.22 -2.71 8.90
C ASN A 160 1.93 -4.06 8.73
N ASN A 161 3.09 -4.25 9.36
CA ASN A 161 3.80 -5.51 9.44
C ASN A 161 3.82 -6.00 10.91
N PRO A 162 2.73 -6.64 11.39
CA PRO A 162 2.58 -6.95 12.81
C PRO A 162 3.35 -8.19 13.26
N GLY A 163 3.80 -9.02 12.31
CA GLY A 163 4.40 -10.32 12.59
C GLY A 163 5.94 -10.26 12.66
N PRO A 164 6.56 -11.41 12.99
CA PRO A 164 8.00 -11.54 12.88
C PRO A 164 8.46 -11.49 11.42
N GLY A 165 9.69 -11.03 11.21
CA GLY A 165 10.31 -10.95 9.90
C GLY A 165 10.04 -9.64 9.16
N GLU A 166 10.86 -9.40 8.15
CA GLU A 166 10.85 -8.16 7.38
C GLU A 166 9.99 -8.27 6.11
N ARG A 167 9.29 -7.18 5.81
CA ARG A 167 8.61 -6.99 4.54
C ARG A 167 9.49 -6.16 3.63
N ILE A 168 9.98 -6.74 2.54
CA ILE A 168 10.83 -6.07 1.55
C ILE A 168 10.16 -6.09 0.19
N HIS A 169 9.94 -4.91 -0.39
CA HIS A 169 9.48 -4.77 -1.77
C HIS A 169 10.53 -4.05 -2.60
N LEU A 170 10.73 -4.50 -3.83
CA LEU A 170 11.29 -3.68 -4.90
C LEU A 170 10.21 -2.69 -5.35
N VAL A 171 10.51 -1.40 -5.27
CA VAL A 171 9.63 -0.30 -5.63
C VAL A 171 10.24 0.43 -6.82
N LEU A 172 9.44 0.59 -7.86
CA LEU A 172 9.84 1.24 -9.11
C LEU A 172 8.98 2.48 -9.31
N ASP A 173 9.62 3.62 -9.51
CA ASP A 173 8.94 4.83 -9.97
C ASP A 173 9.20 4.97 -11.47
N CYS A 174 8.14 4.91 -12.27
CA CYS A 174 8.19 4.90 -13.72
C CYS A 174 7.42 6.08 -14.32
N ALA A 175 7.87 6.62 -15.45
CA ALA A 175 7.11 7.57 -16.23
C ALA A 175 5.78 6.94 -16.70
N ALA A 176 4.72 7.75 -16.77
CA ALA A 176 3.40 7.35 -17.27
C ALA A 176 3.38 7.27 -18.81
N ASP A 177 4.20 6.41 -19.39
CA ASP A 177 4.27 6.22 -20.85
C ASP A 177 3.17 5.29 -21.38
N PRO A 178 2.91 5.28 -22.70
CA PRO A 178 1.85 4.48 -23.30
C PRO A 178 1.96 2.96 -23.03
N TRP A 179 3.18 2.44 -22.90
CA TRP A 179 3.41 1.01 -22.66
C TRP A 179 2.98 0.63 -21.25
N LEU A 180 3.41 1.38 -20.23
CA LEU A 180 3.06 1.09 -18.85
C LEU A 180 1.57 1.32 -18.59
N LEU A 181 1.00 2.38 -19.16
CA LEU A 181 -0.45 2.64 -19.08
C LEU A 181 -1.26 1.49 -19.69
N ALA A 182 -0.81 0.94 -20.82
CA ALA A 182 -1.45 -0.22 -21.44
C ALA A 182 -1.37 -1.47 -20.54
N LEU A 183 -0.22 -1.73 -19.91
CA LEU A 183 -0.08 -2.84 -18.96
C LEU A 183 -0.97 -2.70 -17.73
N ILE A 184 -1.08 -1.50 -17.17
CA ILE A 184 -1.95 -1.21 -16.01
C ILE A 184 -3.41 -1.43 -16.39
N LYS A 185 -3.82 -0.91 -17.54
CA LYS A 185 -5.18 -1.08 -18.07
C LYS A 185 -5.51 -2.54 -18.38
N GLN A 186 -4.55 -3.28 -18.94
CA GLN A 186 -4.71 -4.71 -19.21
C GLN A 186 -4.89 -5.46 -17.89
N GLY A 187 -3.95 -5.28 -16.95
CA GLY A 187 -3.89 -6.03 -15.70
C GLY A 187 -3.95 -7.54 -15.91
N LEU A 188 -3.96 -8.29 -14.82
CA LEU A 188 -4.31 -9.71 -14.83
C LEU A 188 -5.79 -9.85 -14.48
N ALA A 189 -6.55 -10.63 -15.25
CA ALA A 189 -7.97 -10.92 -14.95
C ALA A 189 -8.16 -11.54 -13.56
N ARG A 190 -7.15 -12.29 -13.08
CA ARG A 190 -7.12 -12.88 -11.73
C ARG A 190 -6.81 -11.85 -10.61
N THR A 191 -6.73 -10.55 -10.90
CA THR A 191 -6.56 -9.51 -9.86
C THR A 191 -7.80 -9.55 -8.98
N PRO A 192 -7.67 -9.86 -7.68
CA PRO A 192 -8.82 -10.03 -6.81
C PRO A 192 -9.55 -8.71 -6.56
N THR A 193 -10.87 -8.77 -6.40
CA THR A 193 -11.65 -7.65 -5.88
C THR A 193 -11.17 -7.33 -4.47
N LEU A 194 -10.73 -6.09 -4.26
CA LEU A 194 -10.20 -5.66 -2.97
C LEU A 194 -11.27 -5.73 -1.89
N GLN A 195 -10.86 -6.14 -0.71
CA GLN A 195 -11.71 -6.24 0.47
C GLN A 195 -11.26 -5.19 1.49
N PRO A 196 -12.13 -4.75 2.41
CA PRO A 196 -11.70 -3.94 3.54
C PRO A 196 -10.54 -4.61 4.30
N GLY A 197 -9.68 -3.82 4.94
CA GLY A 197 -8.68 -4.35 5.88
C GLY A 197 -9.33 -5.16 7.02
N ARG A 198 -8.52 -5.86 7.83
CA ARG A 198 -8.99 -6.74 8.90
C ARG A 198 -9.96 -6.05 9.86
N ALA A 199 -9.63 -4.83 10.28
CA ALA A 199 -10.50 -4.03 11.16
C ALA A 199 -11.82 -3.67 10.48
N GLY A 200 -11.80 -3.31 9.19
CA GLY A 200 -13.02 -3.07 8.40
C GLY A 200 -13.90 -4.31 8.31
N GLN A 201 -13.31 -5.48 8.02
CA GLN A 201 -14.04 -6.75 8.00
C GLN A 201 -14.60 -7.14 9.38
N ALA A 202 -13.83 -6.92 10.45
CA ALA A 202 -14.28 -7.16 11.82
C ALA A 202 -15.47 -6.27 12.17
N PHE A 203 -15.42 -5.00 11.80
CA PHE A 203 -16.52 -4.06 12.00
C PHE A 203 -17.76 -4.45 11.18
N GLU A 204 -17.61 -4.88 9.93
CA GLU A 204 -18.72 -5.39 9.12
C GLU A 204 -19.37 -6.64 9.72
N ARG A 205 -18.56 -7.56 10.27
CA ARG A 205 -19.08 -8.71 11.02
C ARG A 205 -19.86 -8.26 12.25
N PHE A 206 -19.36 -7.29 13.00
CA PHE A 206 -20.04 -6.76 14.18
C PHE A 206 -21.38 -6.11 13.81
N ARG A 207 -21.42 -5.33 12.72
CA ARG A 207 -22.67 -4.75 12.22
C ARG A 207 -23.74 -5.78 11.88
N ARG A 208 -23.34 -6.93 11.31
CA ARG A 208 -24.28 -8.04 11.05
C ARG A 208 -24.80 -8.65 12.36
N GLN A 209 -23.93 -8.87 13.34
CA GLN A 209 -24.34 -9.35 14.66
C GLN A 209 -25.31 -8.39 15.36
N VAL A 210 -25.09 -7.08 15.26
CA VAL A 210 -26.02 -6.07 15.80
C VAL A 210 -27.38 -6.15 15.09
N ALA A 211 -27.40 -6.32 13.77
CA ALA A 211 -28.65 -6.44 13.01
C ALA A 211 -29.45 -7.70 13.35
N GLU A 212 -28.77 -8.78 13.73
CA GLU A 212 -29.37 -10.07 14.09
C GLU A 212 -29.72 -10.18 15.59
N SER A 213 -29.26 -9.25 16.42
CA SER A 213 -29.45 -9.27 17.88
C SER A 213 -30.22 -8.04 18.37
N PRO A 214 -31.53 -8.18 18.68
CA PRO A 214 -32.33 -7.08 19.23
C PRO A 214 -31.75 -6.47 20.51
N ALA A 215 -31.09 -7.28 21.34
CA ALA A 215 -30.44 -6.83 22.57
C ALA A 215 -29.24 -5.91 22.29
N LEU A 216 -28.38 -6.28 21.33
CA LEU A 216 -27.24 -5.43 20.93
C LEU A 216 -27.73 -4.14 20.27
N ALA A 217 -28.73 -4.25 19.39
CA ALA A 217 -29.32 -3.09 18.73
C ALA A 217 -29.93 -2.11 19.74
N ALA A 218 -30.75 -2.57 20.68
CA ALA A 218 -31.38 -1.73 21.71
C ALA A 218 -30.33 -1.02 22.59
N ARG A 219 -29.25 -1.73 22.96
CA ARG A 219 -28.15 -1.17 23.75
C ARG A 219 -27.45 -0.01 23.04
N LEU A 220 -27.16 -0.17 21.75
CA LEU A 220 -26.54 0.88 20.96
C LEU A 220 -27.50 2.03 20.63
N GLN A 221 -28.78 1.74 20.38
CA GLN A 221 -29.81 2.74 20.09
C GLN A 221 -30.13 3.65 21.29
N ALA A 222 -29.93 3.15 22.51
CA ALA A 222 -30.13 3.94 23.73
C ALA A 222 -29.07 5.04 23.95
N LEU A 223 -28.01 5.08 23.13
CA LEU A 223 -26.92 6.05 23.25
C LEU A 223 -27.15 7.24 22.32
N GLU A 224 -27.51 8.38 22.91
CA GLU A 224 -27.73 9.63 22.16
C GLU A 224 -26.43 10.40 21.89
N ASP A 225 -25.43 10.28 22.79
CA ASP A 225 -24.12 10.90 22.59
C ASP A 225 -23.30 10.12 21.56
N PRO A 226 -22.88 10.74 20.43
CA PRO A 226 -22.07 10.07 19.41
C PRO A 226 -20.76 9.52 19.94
N ARG A 227 -20.13 10.16 20.95
CA ARG A 227 -18.87 9.65 21.52
C ARG A 227 -19.11 8.40 22.34
N ALA A 228 -20.12 8.40 23.20
CA ALA A 228 -20.56 7.22 23.95
C ALA A 228 -20.95 6.06 23.01
N PHE A 229 -21.68 6.35 21.93
CA PHE A 229 -22.03 5.36 20.90
C PHE A 229 -20.79 4.71 20.29
N VAL A 230 -19.79 5.49 19.88
CA VAL A 230 -18.55 4.98 19.27
C VAL A 230 -17.78 4.12 20.27
N ALA A 231 -17.56 4.63 21.48
CA ALA A 231 -16.83 3.90 22.52
C ALA A 231 -17.51 2.57 22.86
N GLU A 232 -18.84 2.56 23.02
CA GLU A 232 -19.59 1.35 23.32
C GLU A 232 -19.59 0.36 22.16
N THR A 233 -19.66 0.84 20.91
CA THR A 233 -19.56 -0.01 19.71
C THR A 233 -18.23 -0.74 19.66
N VAL A 234 -17.12 -0.05 19.91
CA VAL A 234 -15.77 -0.66 19.96
C VAL A 234 -15.65 -1.65 21.12
N ARG A 235 -16.16 -1.28 22.29
CA ARG A 235 -16.15 -2.14 23.49
C ARG A 235 -16.91 -3.44 23.24
N LEU A 236 -18.14 -3.36 22.70
CA LEU A 236 -18.95 -4.54 22.35
C LEU A 236 -18.29 -5.38 21.26
N GLY A 237 -17.67 -4.75 20.25
CA GLY A 237 -16.90 -5.46 19.24
C GLY A 237 -15.80 -6.32 19.86
N ALA A 238 -15.00 -5.74 20.76
CA ALA A 238 -13.94 -6.44 21.46
C ALA A 238 -14.46 -7.60 22.32
N GLU A 239 -15.59 -7.43 23.03
CA GLU A 239 -16.26 -8.51 23.79
C GLU A 239 -16.67 -9.69 22.91
N HIS A 240 -16.95 -9.45 21.63
CA HIS A 240 -17.31 -10.48 20.65
C HIS A 240 -16.10 -10.97 19.82
N GLY A 241 -14.87 -10.63 20.23
CA GLY A 241 -13.64 -11.04 19.55
C GLY A 241 -13.41 -10.35 18.19
N LEU A 242 -14.06 -9.21 17.96
CA LEU A 242 -13.96 -8.44 16.72
C LEU A 242 -13.17 -7.14 16.98
N ALA A 243 -11.92 -7.12 16.55
CA ALA A 243 -11.02 -5.98 16.75
C ALA A 243 -11.20 -4.92 15.64
N PHE A 244 -11.68 -3.74 16.01
CA PHE A 244 -11.73 -2.53 15.18
C PHE A 244 -11.66 -1.29 16.08
N SER A 245 -11.46 -0.10 15.50
CA SER A 245 -11.30 1.14 16.25
C SER A 245 -12.43 2.13 15.99
N ASP A 246 -12.40 3.26 16.69
CA ASP A 246 -13.25 4.43 16.44
C ASP A 246 -13.23 4.85 14.97
N ALA A 247 -12.10 4.66 14.27
CA ALA A 247 -11.96 5.05 12.87
C ALA A 247 -12.94 4.32 11.94
N GLU A 248 -13.16 3.02 12.16
CA GLU A 248 -14.09 2.20 11.41
C GLU A 248 -15.54 2.65 11.66
N VAL A 249 -15.89 2.88 12.93
CA VAL A 249 -17.23 3.33 13.34
C VAL A 249 -17.55 4.70 12.77
N LEU A 250 -16.68 5.68 13.04
CA LEU A 250 -16.81 7.06 12.56
C LEU A 250 -16.79 7.12 11.03
N GLY A 251 -15.96 6.29 10.39
CA GLY A 251 -15.90 6.16 8.94
C GLY A 251 -17.24 5.70 8.34
N ALA A 252 -17.89 4.74 8.97
CA ALA A 252 -19.21 4.28 8.54
C ALA A 252 -20.31 5.32 8.78
N MET A 253 -20.30 6.03 9.91
CA MET A 253 -21.22 7.14 10.17
C MET A 253 -21.11 8.25 9.11
N ARG A 254 -19.87 8.64 8.76
CA ARG A 254 -19.62 9.61 7.68
C ARG A 254 -20.14 9.12 6.33
N ARG A 255 -19.85 7.88 5.94
CA ARG A 255 -20.34 7.29 4.69
C ARG A 255 -21.87 7.23 4.65
N GLY A 256 -22.52 6.86 5.75
CA GLY A 256 -23.99 6.85 5.85
C GLY A 256 -24.59 8.25 5.63
N LYS A 257 -24.02 9.27 6.27
CA LYS A 257 -24.46 10.67 6.08
C LYS A 257 -24.24 11.14 4.64
N GLN A 258 -23.10 10.83 4.05
CA GLN A 258 -22.80 11.18 2.65
C GLN A 258 -23.77 10.50 1.69
N ALA A 259 -23.98 9.18 1.84
CA ALA A 259 -24.91 8.41 1.01
C ALA A 259 -26.36 8.92 1.12
N TRP A 260 -26.78 9.38 2.29
CA TRP A 260 -28.07 10.07 2.46
C TRP A 260 -28.11 11.38 1.67
N SER A 261 -27.08 12.22 1.79
CA SER A 261 -27.03 13.51 1.06
C SER A 261 -26.96 13.35 -0.46
N ASP A 262 -26.23 12.35 -0.95
CA ASP A 262 -26.04 12.13 -2.39
C ASP A 262 -27.33 11.72 -3.11
N GLN A 263 -28.28 11.09 -2.41
CA GLN A 263 -29.60 10.74 -2.96
C GLN A 263 -30.41 11.96 -3.42
N TRP A 264 -30.08 13.16 -2.91
CA TRP A 264 -30.77 14.41 -3.23
C TRP A 264 -29.95 15.32 -4.14
N ARG A 265 -28.78 14.87 -4.61
CA ARG A 265 -27.88 15.62 -5.50
C ARG A 265 -27.97 15.16 -6.97
N ALA A 266 -28.87 14.22 -7.25
CA ALA A 266 -29.18 13.74 -8.60
C ALA A 266 -30.13 14.69 -9.34
#